data_AF-A0A1J5PMS7-F1
#
_entry.id   AF-A0A1J5PMS7-F1
#
_cell.length_a   1.000
_cell.length_b   1.000
_cell.length_c   1.000
_cell.angle_alpha   90.00
_cell.angle_beta   90.00
_cell.angle_gamma   90.00
#
_symmetry.space_group_name_H-M   'P 1'
#
loop_
_entity.id
_entity.type
_entity.pdbx_description
1 polymer ?
#
loop_
_entity_poly.entity_id
_entity_poly.type
_entity_poly.pdbx_seq_one_letter_code
_entity_poly.pdbx_strand_id
1 'polypeptide(L)'
;MGWLPSAPHWNANPLNLVRDAEKAGATDEAGIAKHVIGKLKDGSLDVAFADVDNPINWPRNLIVWRANLIGSSAKGHEYFLKHLLGAQNGVLQESGAGRNNKEVKWHDEAPIGKLDLMVDINFRMNSTGAYSDIILPTATWYEKNDLNTTDMHPFIHPLSEAVSPGWESKSDWQIFKSIAKAFSTLAEKHLGTRRDIVALPMQHDSAAELAQPFGEVKNWKKDGLEPIPGKTMPILKVVERDFANTYRKYIALGPLMVKLGNNIKGIDWNTEQEYEELKKFNYTVKEPGISFGMPSLEEDISVCDSVMRLAPETNGEVAHKSWSALSKKTGIDHHHLYAGRHEDKITFKDIQAQPRKIITAPTWSGIESEHVSYTAGYTNIHEHIPFRTLTGRAHFYQDHEWMLDFGEGFCAYRGPLDMKSHEVVPAAVLAKPHLTLSWITPHSKWGIHSTYQDNLRMLSLFRGGPYVWVSEDDAKQIGLQDNDWIEAVNANGATVARVVVSQRIPRGMAMMYHAQEKNVNVPGSPSTGKRGGILNSVTRVIIKPTNMIGGYAQLAYGFNYYGTVGCQRDEMVVLHKIADQDVDWLERPLTPKREAQLNPVGIGAK
;
A
#
# COMPACT_ATOMS: atom_id res chain seq x y z
N MET A 1 19.95 -0.29 -10.12
CA MET A 1 19.23 0.21 -11.31
C MET A 1 18.41 1.45 -11.03
N GLY A 2 17.66 1.55 -9.92
CA GLY A 2 16.85 2.74 -9.62
C GLY A 2 15.42 2.67 -10.13
N TRP A 3 14.98 1.48 -10.53
CA TRP A 3 13.65 1.25 -11.10
C TRP A 3 12.52 1.29 -10.08
N LEU A 4 12.72 0.66 -8.92
CA LEU A 4 11.73 0.60 -7.84
C LEU A 4 12.32 1.20 -6.55
N PRO A 5 11.47 1.70 -5.64
CA PRO A 5 11.92 2.08 -4.30
C PRO A 5 12.27 0.82 -3.50
N SER A 6 12.91 1.03 -2.35
CA SER A 6 13.02 -0.02 -1.34
C SER A 6 12.99 0.58 0.07
N ALA A 7 12.51 -0.22 1.02
CA ALA A 7 12.39 0.19 2.41
C ALA A 7 12.58 -1.05 3.32
N PRO A 8 13.64 -1.10 4.14
CA PRO A 8 14.81 -0.20 4.15
C PRO A 8 15.61 -0.18 2.83
N HIS A 9 16.42 0.85 2.59
CA HIS A 9 17.25 0.94 1.37
C HIS A 9 18.67 0.46 1.56
N TRP A 10 19.34 0.89 2.62
CA TRP A 10 20.75 0.61 2.88
C TRP A 10 20.91 -0.43 3.97
N ASN A 11 21.94 -1.27 3.88
CA ASN A 11 22.35 -2.14 4.99
C ASN A 11 23.10 -1.39 6.12
N ALA A 12 22.77 -0.11 6.30
CA ALA A 12 23.35 0.78 7.28
C ALA A 12 22.35 1.91 7.61
N ASN A 13 22.52 2.54 8.77
CA ASN A 13 21.69 3.70 9.12
C ASN A 13 22.04 4.90 8.21
N PRO A 14 21.10 5.42 7.41
CA PRO A 14 21.40 6.47 6.43
C PRO A 14 21.81 7.80 7.08
N LEU A 15 21.39 8.08 8.31
CA LEU A 15 21.84 9.26 9.07
C LEU A 15 23.32 9.19 9.43
N ASN A 16 23.87 7.97 9.57
CA ASN A 16 25.29 7.76 9.86
C ASN A 16 26.11 7.80 8.57
N LEU A 17 25.56 7.35 7.44
CA LEU A 17 26.22 7.45 6.13
C LEU A 17 26.54 8.91 5.77
N VAL A 18 25.61 9.83 5.99
CA VAL A 18 25.86 11.26 5.76
C VAL A 18 26.95 11.79 6.69
N ARG A 19 26.84 11.51 8.00
CA ARG A 19 27.83 11.94 8.99
C ARG A 19 29.23 11.44 8.68
N ASP A 20 29.35 10.19 8.25
CA ASP A 20 30.64 9.58 7.93
C ASP A 20 31.23 10.18 6.64
N ALA A 21 30.39 10.53 5.66
CA ALA A 21 30.82 11.26 4.47
C ALA A 21 31.31 12.67 4.80
N GLU A 22 30.62 13.40 5.68
CA GLU A 22 31.01 14.73 6.14
C GLU A 22 32.35 14.69 6.90
N LYS A 23 32.56 13.67 7.75
CA LYS A 23 33.86 13.42 8.40
C LYS A 23 34.98 13.11 7.40
N ALA A 24 34.63 12.51 6.26
CA ALA A 24 35.56 12.25 5.16
C ALA A 24 35.74 13.47 4.23
N GLY A 25 35.20 14.64 4.58
CA GLY A 25 35.40 15.90 3.88
C GLY A 25 34.32 16.27 2.86
N ALA A 26 33.19 15.54 2.79
CA ALA A 26 32.07 15.93 1.92
C ALA A 26 31.36 17.17 2.46
N THR A 27 31.20 18.21 1.63
CA THR A 27 30.56 19.48 2.02
C THR A 27 29.17 19.69 1.40
N ASP A 28 28.78 18.88 0.41
CA ASP A 28 27.53 19.02 -0.33
C ASP A 28 26.90 17.66 -0.68
N GLU A 29 25.71 17.69 -1.31
CA GLU A 29 24.98 16.48 -1.74
C GLU A 29 25.81 15.61 -2.71
N ALA A 30 26.57 16.24 -3.61
CA ALA A 30 27.41 15.53 -4.58
C ALA A 30 28.56 14.77 -3.91
N GLY A 31 29.24 15.38 -2.94
CA GLY A 31 30.30 14.75 -2.15
C GLY A 31 29.77 13.59 -1.30
N ILE A 32 28.59 13.74 -0.69
CA ILE A 32 27.93 12.68 0.07
C ILE A 32 27.56 11.51 -0.85
N ALA A 33 26.95 11.79 -2.01
CA ALA A 33 26.63 10.78 -3.02
C ALA A 33 27.88 10.04 -3.50
N LYS A 34 28.97 10.76 -3.78
CA LYS A 34 30.27 10.18 -4.17
C LYS A 34 30.82 9.24 -3.09
N HIS A 35 30.72 9.62 -1.81
CA HIS A 35 31.16 8.77 -0.70
C HIS A 35 30.35 7.48 -0.62
N VAL A 36 29.02 7.57 -0.73
CA VAL A 36 28.12 6.39 -0.73
C VAL A 36 28.38 5.48 -1.93
N ILE A 37 28.56 6.06 -3.13
CA ILE A 37 28.95 5.32 -4.33
C ILE A 37 30.29 4.61 -4.14
N GLY A 38 31.29 5.27 -3.54
CA GLY A 38 32.57 4.66 -3.21
C GLY A 38 32.41 3.40 -2.37
N LYS A 39 31.61 3.48 -1.30
CA LYS A 39 31.30 2.33 -0.44
C LYS A 39 30.52 1.21 -1.13
N LEU A 40 29.62 1.55 -2.07
CA LEU A 40 28.93 0.55 -2.87
C LEU A 40 29.89 -0.19 -3.81
N LYS A 41 30.89 0.52 -4.37
CA LYS A 41 31.89 -0.05 -5.29
C LYS A 41 32.92 -0.91 -4.57
N ASP A 42 33.33 -0.53 -3.36
CA ASP A 42 34.29 -1.30 -2.55
C ASP A 42 33.64 -2.45 -1.74
N GLY A 43 32.31 -2.50 -1.69
CA GLY A 43 31.53 -3.56 -1.03
C GLY A 43 31.34 -3.36 0.47
N SER A 44 31.78 -2.25 1.05
CA SER A 44 31.54 -1.92 2.47
C SER A 44 30.12 -1.43 2.76
N LEU A 45 29.35 -1.09 1.73
CA LEU A 45 27.92 -0.79 1.78
C LEU A 45 27.20 -1.62 0.71
N ASP A 46 25.98 -2.05 1.00
CA ASP A 46 25.07 -2.64 0.01
C ASP A 46 23.64 -2.18 0.25
N VAL A 47 22.75 -2.55 -0.67
CA VAL A 47 21.31 -2.38 -0.50
C VAL A 47 20.77 -3.38 0.53
N ALA A 48 19.83 -2.94 1.38
CA ALA A 48 19.26 -3.78 2.45
C ALA A 48 18.59 -5.05 1.91
N PHE A 49 18.00 -4.97 0.72
CA PHE A 49 17.32 -6.12 0.09
C PHE A 49 18.28 -7.18 -0.47
N ALA A 50 19.59 -6.97 -0.43
CA ALA A 50 20.58 -8.02 -0.71
C ALA A 50 20.69 -9.04 0.44
N ASP A 51 20.24 -8.70 1.64
CA ASP A 51 20.20 -9.59 2.81
C ASP A 51 18.98 -9.25 3.69
N VAL A 52 17.78 -9.61 3.22
CA VAL A 52 16.48 -9.27 3.86
C VAL A 52 16.27 -9.94 5.22
N ASP A 53 17.12 -10.90 5.56
CA ASP A 53 17.10 -11.65 6.81
C ASP A 53 18.25 -11.24 7.75
N ASN A 54 18.97 -10.17 7.43
CA ASN A 54 19.81 -9.49 8.39
C ASN A 54 18.95 -8.60 9.31
N PRO A 55 19.09 -8.67 10.65
CA PRO A 55 18.31 -7.86 11.57
C PRO A 55 18.41 -6.33 11.39
N ILE A 56 19.45 -5.84 10.70
CA ILE A 56 19.58 -4.40 10.41
C ILE A 56 18.75 -3.96 9.19
N ASN A 57 18.24 -4.92 8.39
CA ASN A 57 17.67 -4.70 7.06
C ASN A 57 16.14 -4.83 6.98
N TRP A 58 15.44 -5.06 8.10
CA TRP A 58 13.98 -5.22 8.09
C TRP A 58 13.27 -4.13 8.91
N PRO A 59 11.99 -3.85 8.61
CA PRO A 59 11.21 -2.91 9.41
C PRO A 59 11.02 -3.44 10.83
N ARG A 60 11.09 -2.53 11.81
CA ARG A 60 10.91 -2.83 13.23
C ARG A 60 9.63 -2.26 13.82
N ASN A 61 9.15 -1.15 13.27
CA ASN A 61 7.95 -0.47 13.74
C ASN A 61 6.97 -0.36 12.58
N LEU A 62 5.73 -0.80 12.80
CA LEU A 62 4.64 -0.71 11.84
C LEU A 62 3.41 -0.09 12.50
N ILE A 63 2.94 1.03 11.96
CA ILE A 63 1.63 1.60 12.34
C ILE A 63 0.66 1.28 11.22
N VAL A 64 -0.44 0.61 11.55
CA VAL A 64 -1.53 0.29 10.62
C VAL A 64 -2.76 1.11 11.02
N TRP A 65 -3.25 1.93 10.10
CA TRP A 65 -4.45 2.74 10.32
C TRP A 65 -5.27 2.78 9.04
N ARG A 66 -6.60 2.91 9.18
CA ARG A 66 -7.56 2.90 8.05
C ARG A 66 -7.41 1.65 7.15
N ALA A 67 -6.86 0.58 7.71
CA ALA A 67 -6.57 -0.66 7.02
C ALA A 67 -6.82 -1.84 7.96
N ASN A 68 -6.96 -3.01 7.36
CA ASN A 68 -6.93 -4.28 8.06
C ASN A 68 -5.93 -5.19 7.34
N LEU A 69 -4.64 -4.93 7.52
CA LEU A 69 -3.58 -5.62 6.80
C LEU A 69 -3.69 -7.13 6.98
N ILE A 70 -3.70 -7.57 8.24
CA ILE A 70 -3.64 -8.98 8.61
C ILE A 70 -4.96 -9.71 8.29
N GLY A 71 -6.10 -9.04 8.41
CA GLY A 71 -7.43 -9.62 8.16
C GLY A 71 -7.97 -9.50 6.74
N SER A 72 -7.36 -8.69 5.87
CA SER A 72 -7.92 -8.38 4.55
C SER A 72 -6.90 -8.39 3.41
N SER A 73 -5.85 -7.57 3.47
CA SER A 73 -5.04 -7.28 2.28
C SER A 73 -3.74 -8.08 2.16
N ALA A 74 -3.20 -8.63 3.26
CA ALA A 74 -1.97 -9.42 3.27
C ALA A 74 -2.15 -10.78 2.59
N LYS A 75 -1.73 -10.90 1.33
CA LYS A 75 -1.60 -12.20 0.64
C LYS A 75 -0.45 -12.95 1.29
N GLY A 76 -0.64 -14.24 1.60
CA GLY A 76 0.29 -14.95 2.46
C GLY A 76 0.13 -14.59 3.93
N HIS A 77 -1.12 -14.56 4.42
CA HIS A 77 -1.47 -14.23 5.81
C HIS A 77 -0.57 -14.97 6.81
N GLU A 78 -0.39 -16.28 6.63
CA GLU A 78 0.39 -17.11 7.55
C GLU A 78 1.88 -16.76 7.56
N TYR A 79 2.45 -16.33 6.42
CA TYR A 79 3.83 -15.86 6.35
C TYR A 79 4.02 -14.52 7.06
N PHE A 80 3.02 -13.63 7.03
CA PHE A 80 3.03 -12.40 7.84
C PHE A 80 2.98 -12.74 9.32
N LEU A 81 2.07 -13.63 9.74
CA LEU A 81 1.98 -14.04 11.14
C LEU A 81 3.31 -14.63 11.64
N LYS A 82 3.93 -15.50 10.85
CA LYS A 82 5.21 -16.13 11.20
C LYS A 82 6.39 -15.15 11.19
N HIS A 83 6.71 -14.59 10.03
CA HIS A 83 7.98 -13.87 9.84
C HIS A 83 7.92 -12.42 10.32
N LEU A 84 6.77 -11.77 10.19
CA LEU A 84 6.65 -10.37 10.57
C LEU A 84 6.28 -10.23 12.06
N LEU A 85 5.28 -10.98 12.52
CA LEU A 85 4.72 -10.83 13.88
C LEU A 85 5.29 -11.83 14.89
N GLY A 86 5.77 -13.00 14.45
CA GLY A 86 6.17 -14.07 15.37
C GLY A 86 5.00 -14.69 16.12
N ALA A 87 3.80 -14.64 15.54
CA ALA A 87 2.57 -15.15 16.12
C ALA A 87 2.29 -16.61 15.73
N GLN A 88 1.27 -17.22 16.36
CA GLN A 88 0.75 -18.50 15.92
C GLN A 88 0.33 -18.42 14.46
N ASN A 89 0.76 -19.39 13.66
CA ASN A 89 0.54 -19.42 12.21
C ASN A 89 0.19 -20.83 11.72
N GLY A 90 -0.29 -20.89 10.48
CA GLY A 90 -0.72 -22.10 9.78
C GLY A 90 0.13 -22.43 8.56
N VAL A 91 1.38 -21.94 8.43
CA VAL A 91 2.25 -22.28 7.29
C VAL A 91 2.47 -23.78 7.24
N LEU A 92 2.20 -24.43 6.10
CA LEU A 92 2.32 -25.88 5.93
C LEU A 92 3.57 -26.30 5.15
N GLN A 93 4.31 -25.36 4.57
CA GLN A 93 5.57 -25.63 3.88
C GLN A 93 6.57 -24.48 4.04
N GLU A 94 7.82 -24.82 4.41
CA GLU A 94 8.94 -23.89 4.30
C GLU A 94 9.39 -23.75 2.83
N SER A 95 9.58 -22.52 2.37
CA SER A 95 10.04 -22.29 0.99
C SER A 95 11.56 -22.48 0.86
N GLY A 96 12.00 -23.31 -0.09
CA GLY A 96 13.41 -23.47 -0.46
C GLY A 96 13.80 -22.82 -1.79
N ALA A 97 12.85 -22.18 -2.49
CA ALA A 97 13.04 -21.71 -3.86
C ALA A 97 14.17 -20.65 -4.00
N GLY A 98 14.50 -19.95 -2.91
CA GLY A 98 15.54 -18.93 -2.88
C GLY A 98 16.97 -19.45 -2.67
N ARG A 99 17.18 -20.74 -2.38
CA ARG A 99 18.51 -21.26 -1.98
C ARG A 99 19.61 -21.04 -3.01
N ASN A 100 19.26 -21.05 -4.29
CA ASN A 100 20.21 -20.82 -5.39
C ASN A 100 20.23 -19.36 -5.89
N ASN A 101 19.59 -18.43 -5.18
CA ASN A 101 19.61 -17.01 -5.51
C ASN A 101 21.03 -16.45 -5.32
N LYS A 102 21.47 -15.61 -6.26
CA LYS A 102 22.80 -14.97 -6.23
C LYS A 102 22.77 -13.50 -5.82
N GLU A 103 21.61 -12.86 -5.85
CA GLU A 103 21.40 -11.44 -5.52
C GLU A 103 20.97 -11.22 -4.07
N VAL A 104 20.22 -12.18 -3.51
CA VAL A 104 19.72 -12.16 -2.14
C VAL A 104 20.36 -13.30 -1.37
N LYS A 105 21.01 -12.96 -0.26
CA LYS A 105 21.66 -13.93 0.62
C LYS A 105 20.64 -14.90 1.22
N TRP A 106 20.92 -16.20 1.08
CA TRP A 106 20.15 -17.27 1.70
C TRP A 106 20.61 -17.53 3.14
N HIS A 107 19.65 -17.75 4.04
CA HIS A 107 19.88 -18.27 5.38
C HIS A 107 19.05 -19.54 5.55
N ASP A 108 19.64 -20.60 6.08
CA ASP A 108 18.92 -21.88 6.26
C ASP A 108 17.79 -21.77 7.30
N GLU A 109 17.92 -20.86 8.25
CA GLU A 109 16.90 -20.51 9.22
C GLU A 109 16.38 -19.10 8.92
N ALA A 110 15.13 -19.01 8.49
CA ALA A 110 14.47 -17.73 8.28
C ALA A 110 14.06 -17.10 9.63
N PRO A 111 14.31 -15.80 9.83
CA PRO A 111 13.91 -15.07 11.05
C PRO A 111 12.39 -15.07 11.26
N ILE A 112 11.99 -15.08 12.52
CA ILE A 112 10.60 -15.05 13.00
C ILE A 112 10.43 -13.79 13.85
N GLY A 113 9.28 -13.11 13.74
CA GLY A 113 8.99 -11.90 14.53
C GLY A 113 9.93 -10.73 14.24
N LYS A 114 9.96 -10.27 12.98
CA LYS A 114 10.82 -9.13 12.58
C LYS A 114 10.40 -7.79 13.20
N LEU A 115 9.11 -7.59 13.47
CA LEU A 115 8.62 -6.36 14.11
C LEU A 115 8.90 -6.38 15.61
N ASP A 116 9.40 -5.25 16.10
CA ASP A 116 9.51 -4.97 17.54
C ASP A 116 8.22 -4.32 18.07
N LEU A 117 7.45 -3.64 17.21
CA LEU A 117 6.20 -2.96 17.57
C LEU A 117 5.24 -2.88 16.38
N MET A 118 4.01 -3.32 16.59
CA MET A 118 2.86 -3.10 15.73
C MET A 118 1.78 -2.31 16.46
N VAL A 119 1.38 -1.17 15.89
CA VAL A 119 0.30 -0.32 16.41
C VAL A 119 -0.86 -0.33 15.43
N ASP A 120 -2.07 -0.68 15.87
CA ASP A 120 -3.29 -0.56 15.08
C ASP A 120 -4.12 0.64 15.55
N ILE A 121 -4.61 1.44 14.61
CA ILE A 121 -5.48 2.59 14.88
C ILE A 121 -6.85 2.29 14.26
N ASN A 122 -7.84 2.01 15.10
CA ASN A 122 -9.13 1.50 14.65
C ASN A 122 -10.28 1.84 15.58
N PHE A 123 -11.50 1.83 15.04
CA PHE A 123 -12.74 2.08 15.77
C PHE A 123 -13.48 0.77 16.12
N ARG A 124 -12.96 -0.38 15.66
CA ARG A 124 -13.45 -1.72 15.95
C ARG A 124 -12.26 -2.67 16.14
N MET A 125 -12.45 -3.74 16.92
CA MET A 125 -11.44 -4.79 17.07
C MET A 125 -11.40 -5.68 15.82
N ASN A 126 -10.64 -5.25 14.81
CA ASN A 126 -10.40 -6.05 13.61
C ASN A 126 -9.29 -7.09 13.85
N SER A 127 -9.02 -7.92 12.84
CA SER A 127 -7.95 -8.93 12.93
C SER A 127 -6.55 -8.32 13.03
N THR A 128 -6.33 -7.11 12.54
CA THR A 128 -5.02 -6.43 12.67
C THR A 128 -4.79 -6.01 14.12
N GLY A 129 -5.75 -5.34 14.76
CA GLY A 129 -5.72 -4.98 16.17
C GLY A 129 -5.61 -6.20 17.07
N ALA A 130 -6.32 -7.29 16.78
CA ALA A 130 -6.22 -8.54 17.55
C ALA A 130 -4.81 -9.17 17.57
N TYR A 131 -3.93 -8.77 16.64
CA TYR A 131 -2.53 -9.21 16.56
C TYR A 131 -1.53 -8.06 16.83
N SER A 132 -2.00 -6.87 17.21
CA SER A 132 -1.14 -5.70 17.45
C SER A 132 -0.74 -5.60 18.93
N ASP A 133 0.41 -5.01 19.19
CA ASP A 133 0.90 -4.77 20.56
C ASP A 133 0.15 -3.61 21.23
N ILE A 134 -0.19 -2.60 20.44
CA ILE A 134 -0.93 -1.40 20.88
C ILE A 134 -2.10 -1.16 19.94
N ILE A 135 -3.26 -0.85 20.52
CA ILE A 135 -4.45 -0.44 19.79
C ILE A 135 -4.82 0.96 20.26
N LEU A 136 -4.93 1.91 19.32
CA LEU A 136 -5.37 3.26 19.59
C LEU A 136 -6.80 3.46 19.07
N PRO A 137 -7.77 3.87 19.91
CA PRO A 137 -9.15 4.06 19.48
C PRO A 137 -9.25 5.29 18.57
N THR A 138 -9.64 5.08 17.31
CA THR A 138 -9.91 6.19 16.37
C THR A 138 -11.39 6.54 16.35
N ALA A 139 -11.70 7.80 16.05
CA ALA A 139 -13.05 8.29 15.83
C ALA A 139 -13.67 7.59 14.61
N THR A 140 -14.96 7.28 14.69
CA THR A 140 -15.70 6.79 13.52
C THR A 140 -15.83 7.90 12.46
N TRP A 141 -16.32 7.54 11.28
CA TRP A 141 -16.53 8.53 10.21
C TRP A 141 -17.58 9.60 10.53
N TYR A 142 -18.41 9.41 11.56
CA TYR A 142 -19.43 10.37 12.01
C TYR A 142 -18.97 11.25 13.16
N GLU A 143 -17.72 11.10 13.60
CA GLU A 143 -17.16 11.77 14.78
C GLU A 143 -15.88 12.54 14.42
N LYS A 144 -15.62 12.76 13.12
CA LYS A 144 -14.45 13.50 12.64
C LYS A 144 -14.73 14.25 11.35
N ASN A 145 -13.90 15.26 11.11
CA ASN A 145 -13.94 16.05 9.88
C ASN A 145 -12.86 15.55 8.91
N ASP A 146 -13.24 15.26 7.67
CA ASP A 146 -12.32 14.79 6.62
C ASP A 146 -12.95 15.05 5.24
N LEU A 147 -12.22 14.78 4.16
CA LEU A 147 -12.69 14.88 2.78
C LEU A 147 -12.86 13.50 2.15
N ASN A 148 -13.83 13.37 1.23
CA ASN A 148 -13.99 12.20 0.38
C ASN A 148 -14.24 12.59 -1.08
N THR A 149 -13.60 11.84 -1.98
CA THR A 149 -13.78 11.89 -3.44
C THR A 149 -13.69 10.46 -3.98
N THR A 150 -14.13 10.25 -5.22
CA THR A 150 -14.10 8.95 -5.90
C THR A 150 -14.10 9.14 -7.41
N ASP A 151 -13.55 8.18 -8.16
CA ASP A 151 -13.59 8.14 -9.62
C ASP A 151 -15.04 8.08 -10.18
N MET A 152 -15.99 7.62 -9.37
CA MET A 152 -17.37 7.33 -9.82
C MET A 152 -18.20 8.58 -10.14
N HIS A 153 -17.85 9.73 -9.56
CA HIS A 153 -18.58 10.99 -9.75
C HIS A 153 -17.69 12.20 -9.41
N PRO A 154 -17.98 13.40 -9.95
CA PRO A 154 -17.09 14.55 -9.83
C PRO A 154 -17.32 15.38 -8.56
N PHE A 155 -17.94 14.84 -7.52
CA PHE A 155 -18.24 15.58 -6.29
C PHE A 155 -17.17 15.35 -5.22
N ILE A 156 -16.73 16.44 -4.62
CA ILE A 156 -16.06 16.45 -3.32
C ILE A 156 -17.10 16.70 -2.22
N HIS A 157 -17.04 15.90 -1.15
CA HIS A 157 -17.92 16.02 0.01
C HIS A 157 -17.20 15.66 1.30
N PRO A 158 -17.68 16.11 2.47
CA PRO A 158 -16.98 15.90 3.73
C PRO A 158 -17.43 14.61 4.43
N LEU A 159 -16.60 14.16 5.37
CA LEU A 159 -17.05 13.56 6.62
C LEU A 159 -17.19 14.69 7.64
N SER A 160 -18.13 14.59 8.57
CA SER A 160 -18.35 15.64 9.57
C SER A 160 -18.64 15.06 10.94
N GLU A 161 -18.14 15.75 11.96
CA GLU A 161 -18.40 15.44 13.36
C GLU A 161 -19.87 15.74 13.69
N ALA A 162 -20.70 14.70 13.72
CA ALA A 162 -22.09 14.79 14.17
C ALA A 162 -22.17 14.91 15.69
N VAL A 163 -21.25 14.24 16.39
CA VAL A 163 -21.01 14.30 17.83
C VAL A 163 -19.52 14.13 18.08
N SER A 164 -19.02 14.64 19.20
CA SER A 164 -17.62 14.46 19.56
C SER A 164 -17.25 12.98 19.73
N PRO A 165 -16.02 12.58 19.37
CA PRO A 165 -15.56 11.21 19.46
C PRO A 165 -15.92 10.52 20.79
N GLY A 166 -16.58 9.37 20.71
CA GLY A 166 -16.96 8.60 21.88
C GLY A 166 -15.77 8.14 22.73
N TRP A 167 -15.96 8.10 24.05
CA TRP A 167 -14.94 7.70 25.03
C TRP A 167 -13.64 8.51 24.91
N GLU A 168 -12.51 7.84 24.74
CA GLU A 168 -11.18 8.44 24.58
C GLU A 168 -10.71 8.40 23.11
N SER A 169 -11.61 8.10 22.18
CA SER A 169 -11.27 8.07 20.76
C SER A 169 -10.92 9.46 20.25
N LYS A 170 -10.09 9.52 19.20
CA LYS A 170 -9.65 10.74 18.55
C LYS A 170 -9.61 10.52 17.05
N SER A 171 -9.76 11.57 16.24
CA SER A 171 -9.52 11.43 14.80
C SER A 171 -8.07 11.02 14.52
N ASP A 172 -7.83 10.38 13.37
CA ASP A 172 -6.50 9.91 13.00
C ASP A 172 -5.48 11.07 13.01
N TRP A 173 -5.89 12.27 12.54
CA TRP A 173 -5.05 13.47 12.56
C TRP A 173 -4.65 13.87 13.98
N GLN A 174 -5.60 13.91 14.92
CA GLN A 174 -5.32 14.25 16.32
C GLN A 174 -4.47 13.18 17.04
N ILE A 175 -4.61 11.90 16.67
CA ILE A 175 -3.74 10.81 17.16
C ILE A 175 -2.31 11.04 16.69
N PHE A 176 -2.08 11.23 15.38
CA PHE A 176 -0.74 11.47 14.85
C PHE A 176 -0.14 12.80 15.34
N LYS A 177 -0.95 13.84 15.55
CA LYS A 177 -0.52 15.09 16.22
C LYS A 177 0.04 14.81 17.62
N SER A 178 -0.65 13.98 18.39
CA SER A 178 -0.23 13.58 19.74
C SER A 178 1.05 12.74 19.72
N ILE A 179 1.16 11.79 18.79
CA ILE A 179 2.37 10.97 18.58
C ILE A 179 3.55 11.87 18.19
N ALA A 180 3.35 12.81 17.25
CA ALA A 180 4.39 13.74 16.81
C ALA A 180 4.91 14.59 17.98
N LYS A 181 4.02 15.04 18.89
CA LYS A 181 4.40 15.80 20.09
C LYS A 181 5.24 14.99 21.07
N ALA A 182 4.83 13.76 21.36
CA ALA A 182 5.59 12.85 22.21
C ALA A 182 6.94 12.50 21.57
N PHE A 183 6.95 12.16 20.28
CA PHE A 183 8.16 11.88 19.51
C PHE A 183 9.14 13.06 19.54
N SER A 184 8.68 14.28 19.27
CA SER A 184 9.49 15.50 19.31
C SER A 184 10.24 15.68 20.63
N THR A 185 9.56 15.44 21.75
CA THR A 185 10.14 15.56 23.10
C THR A 185 11.29 14.56 23.30
N LEU A 186 11.12 13.31 22.85
CA LEU A 186 12.16 12.29 22.93
C LEU A 186 13.29 12.52 21.92
N ALA A 187 12.94 12.97 20.72
CA ALA A 187 13.85 13.19 19.62
C ALA A 187 14.81 14.35 19.87
N GLU A 188 14.42 15.37 20.64
CA GLU A 188 15.32 16.45 21.07
C GLU A 188 16.58 15.89 21.76
N LYS A 189 16.40 14.90 22.64
CA LYS A 189 17.51 14.26 23.37
C LYS A 189 18.32 13.30 22.51
N HIS A 190 17.66 12.53 21.62
CA HIS A 190 18.27 11.36 20.99
C HIS A 190 18.64 11.53 19.51
N LEU A 191 17.99 12.44 18.79
CA LEU A 191 18.14 12.59 17.34
C LEU A 191 18.59 13.99 16.93
N GLY A 192 17.98 15.04 17.51
CA GLY A 192 18.24 16.44 17.14
C GLY A 192 17.98 16.71 15.65
N THR A 193 18.78 17.59 15.05
CA THR A 193 18.79 17.82 13.60
C THR A 193 19.85 16.97 12.92
N ARG A 194 19.45 16.21 11.91
CA ARG A 194 20.31 15.27 11.16
C ARG A 194 20.09 15.40 9.68
N ARG A 195 21.12 15.09 8.89
CA ARG A 195 21.00 14.90 7.45
C ARG A 195 20.88 13.42 7.14
N ASP A 196 19.99 13.10 6.22
CA ASP A 196 19.61 11.75 5.81
C ASP A 196 19.88 11.57 4.31
N ILE A 197 20.33 10.40 3.89
CA ILE A 197 20.49 10.07 2.47
C ILE A 197 19.41 9.11 2.00
N VAL A 198 18.55 9.61 1.12
CA VAL A 198 17.40 8.90 0.57
C VAL A 198 17.69 8.49 -0.87
N ALA A 199 17.46 7.22 -1.17
CA ALA A 199 17.47 6.72 -2.54
C ALA A 199 16.07 6.86 -3.15
N LEU A 200 15.95 7.76 -4.12
CA LEU A 200 14.71 8.02 -4.84
C LEU A 200 14.77 7.32 -6.22
N PRO A 201 13.83 6.39 -6.53
CA PRO A 201 13.82 5.76 -7.85
C PRO A 201 13.50 6.77 -8.95
N MET A 202 13.80 6.43 -10.20
CA MET A 202 13.48 7.28 -11.34
C MET A 202 11.97 7.46 -11.46
N GLN A 203 11.50 8.68 -11.21
CA GLN A 203 10.08 9.00 -11.19
C GLN A 203 9.55 9.21 -12.61
N HIS A 204 8.38 8.63 -12.91
CA HIS A 204 7.53 9.05 -14.02
C HIS A 204 7.11 10.52 -13.82
N ASP A 205 6.74 11.19 -14.92
CA ASP A 205 6.37 12.60 -14.94
C ASP A 205 7.52 13.52 -14.44
N SER A 206 8.76 13.06 -14.59
CA SER A 206 9.97 13.81 -14.27
C SER A 206 11.03 13.56 -15.36
N ALA A 207 12.03 14.43 -15.48
CA ALA A 207 13.13 14.21 -16.42
C ALA A 207 13.89 12.88 -16.20
N ALA A 208 13.80 12.29 -15.00
CA ALA A 208 14.45 11.03 -14.68
C ALA A 208 13.79 9.81 -15.34
N GLU A 209 12.60 9.95 -15.93
CA GLU A 209 11.95 8.85 -16.66
C GLU A 209 12.69 8.46 -17.94
N LEU A 210 13.60 9.32 -18.44
CA LEU A 210 14.42 9.10 -19.64
C LEU A 210 15.81 8.52 -19.30
N ALA A 211 15.89 7.69 -18.25
CA ALA A 211 17.17 7.24 -17.68
C ALA A 211 17.94 6.28 -18.59
N GLN A 212 17.26 5.26 -19.16
CA GLN A 212 17.90 4.24 -20.00
C GLN A 212 17.25 4.23 -21.40
N PRO A 213 17.82 4.97 -22.39
CA PRO A 213 17.24 5.04 -23.73
C PRO A 213 17.25 3.68 -24.43
N PHE A 214 16.37 3.52 -25.42
CA PHE A 214 16.17 2.28 -26.19
C PHE A 214 15.70 1.07 -25.36
N GLY A 215 15.39 1.27 -24.08
CA GLY A 215 14.92 0.18 -23.21
C GLY A 215 16.02 -0.81 -22.83
N GLU A 216 17.28 -0.46 -23.07
CA GLU A 216 18.47 -1.26 -22.73
C GLU A 216 18.69 -1.31 -21.23
N VAL A 217 18.83 -2.52 -20.68
CA VAL A 217 19.00 -2.76 -19.25
C VAL A 217 20.48 -2.67 -18.90
N LYS A 218 20.85 -1.65 -18.11
CA LYS A 218 22.23 -1.44 -17.64
C LYS A 218 22.35 -1.66 -16.15
N ASN A 219 22.95 -2.77 -15.75
CA ASN A 219 23.15 -3.14 -14.35
C ASN A 219 24.60 -2.86 -13.93
N TRP A 220 24.83 -1.69 -13.33
CA TRP A 220 26.15 -1.27 -12.88
C TRP A 220 26.90 -2.29 -12.01
N LYS A 221 26.18 -3.05 -11.16
CA LYS A 221 26.78 -4.02 -10.24
C LYS A 221 27.29 -5.27 -10.97
N LYS A 222 26.65 -5.67 -12.07
CA LYS A 222 27.03 -6.85 -12.87
C LYS A 222 27.93 -6.52 -14.05
N ASP A 223 27.67 -5.38 -14.68
CA ASP A 223 28.25 -5.03 -15.99
C ASP A 223 29.56 -4.25 -15.83
N GLY A 224 30.03 -4.01 -14.60
CA GLY A 224 31.24 -3.24 -14.32
C GLY A 224 31.13 -1.76 -14.72
N LEU A 225 29.90 -1.23 -14.81
CA LEU A 225 29.64 0.15 -15.21
C LEU A 225 29.73 1.11 -14.01
N GLU A 226 29.99 2.38 -14.29
CA GLU A 226 29.92 3.40 -13.24
C GLU A 226 28.45 3.56 -12.76
N PRO A 227 28.19 3.50 -11.45
CA PRO A 227 26.88 3.82 -10.89
C PRO A 227 26.61 5.33 -10.96
N ILE A 228 25.63 5.73 -11.77
CA ILE A 228 25.27 7.13 -12.01
C ILE A 228 23.87 7.38 -11.41
N PRO A 229 23.76 8.19 -10.33
CA PRO A 229 22.48 8.54 -9.73
C PRO A 229 21.49 9.13 -10.73
N GLY A 230 20.27 8.61 -10.75
CA GLY A 230 19.21 9.03 -11.68
C GLY A 230 19.33 8.47 -13.10
N LYS A 231 20.30 7.58 -13.36
CA LYS A 231 20.49 6.95 -14.68
C LYS A 231 20.62 5.43 -14.59
N THR A 232 21.64 4.94 -13.88
CA THR A 232 21.89 3.50 -13.68
C THR A 232 21.66 3.06 -12.23
N MET A 233 21.40 4.00 -11.33
CA MET A 233 21.01 3.76 -9.93
C MET A 233 19.98 4.83 -9.48
N PRO A 234 19.32 4.64 -8.31
CA PRO A 234 18.41 5.66 -7.78
C PRO A 234 19.11 7.02 -7.64
N ILE A 235 18.33 8.09 -7.71
CA ILE A 235 18.79 9.44 -7.34
C ILE A 235 19.13 9.42 -5.85
N LEU A 236 20.30 9.93 -5.48
CA LEU A 236 20.71 10.06 -4.08
C LEU A 236 20.42 11.49 -3.62
N LYS A 237 19.46 11.64 -2.70
CA LYS A 237 19.03 12.93 -2.16
C LYS A 237 19.35 13.07 -0.70
N VAL A 238 19.92 14.20 -0.32
CA VAL A 238 20.20 14.54 1.07
C VAL A 238 19.06 15.38 1.64
N VAL A 239 18.41 14.85 2.68
CA VAL A 239 17.27 15.49 3.34
C VAL A 239 17.67 15.89 4.75
N GLU A 240 17.47 17.16 5.11
CA GLU A 240 17.63 17.60 6.49
C GLU A 240 16.36 17.31 7.30
N ARG A 241 16.53 16.64 8.43
CA ARG A 241 15.48 16.25 9.37
C ARG A 241 15.78 16.85 10.73
N ASP A 242 15.04 17.89 11.07
CA ASP A 242 14.97 18.42 12.44
C ASP A 242 13.91 17.64 13.20
N PHE A 243 14.34 16.58 13.88
CA PHE A 243 13.42 15.66 14.55
C PHE A 243 12.79 16.27 15.80
N ALA A 244 13.51 17.15 16.52
CA ALA A 244 13.00 17.86 17.69
C ALA A 244 11.77 18.70 17.35
N ASN A 245 11.73 19.29 16.15
CA ASN A 245 10.60 20.10 15.69
C ASN A 245 9.57 19.34 14.82
N THR A 246 9.53 18.01 14.89
CA THR A 246 8.56 17.20 14.12
C THR A 246 7.11 17.61 14.38
N TYR A 247 6.71 17.78 15.64
CA TYR A 247 5.37 18.29 15.99
C TYR A 247 5.11 19.70 15.44
N ARG A 248 6.05 20.62 15.61
CA ARG A 248 5.91 22.01 15.11
C ARG A 248 5.71 22.04 13.59
N LYS A 249 6.41 21.15 12.87
CA LYS A 249 6.26 20.98 11.42
C LYS A 249 4.96 20.25 11.04
N TYR A 250 4.47 19.34 11.88
CA TYR A 250 3.21 18.62 11.63
C TYR A 250 2.00 19.56 11.67
N ILE A 251 1.96 20.51 12.59
CA ILE A 251 0.83 21.44 12.78
C ILE A 251 0.86 22.67 11.85
N ALA A 252 1.73 22.69 10.83
CA ALA A 252 1.94 23.88 10.00
C ALA A 252 2.18 23.55 8.53
N LEU A 253 1.64 24.38 7.63
CA LEU A 253 1.95 24.28 6.21
C LEU A 253 3.36 24.84 5.97
N GLY A 254 4.28 23.94 5.61
CA GLY A 254 5.71 24.26 5.51
C GLY A 254 6.07 25.29 4.42
N PRO A 255 7.23 25.97 4.55
CA PRO A 255 7.60 27.09 3.70
C PRO A 255 8.03 26.69 2.28
N LEU A 256 8.21 25.38 2.00
CA LEU A 256 8.57 24.92 0.66
C LEU A 256 7.47 25.19 -0.37
N MET A 257 6.21 25.30 0.04
CA MET A 257 5.10 25.68 -0.85
C MET A 257 5.31 27.08 -1.46
N VAL A 258 5.95 27.99 -0.73
CA VAL A 258 6.30 29.33 -1.25
C VAL A 258 7.66 29.30 -1.93
N LYS A 259 8.65 28.60 -1.35
CA LYS A 259 10.04 28.58 -1.86
C LYS A 259 10.18 27.83 -3.19
N LEU A 260 9.50 26.69 -3.34
CA LEU A 260 9.59 25.81 -4.50
C LEU A 260 8.32 25.81 -5.35
N GLY A 261 7.18 26.21 -4.78
CA GLY A 261 5.87 26.09 -5.43
C GLY A 261 5.18 24.76 -5.13
N ASN A 262 4.15 24.48 -5.91
CA ASN A 262 3.42 23.21 -5.91
C ASN A 262 3.52 22.56 -7.30
N ASN A 263 3.32 21.24 -7.37
CA ASN A 263 3.42 20.50 -8.62
C ASN A 263 2.51 19.27 -8.65
N ILE A 264 2.23 18.78 -9.85
CA ILE A 264 1.63 17.47 -10.10
C ILE A 264 1.96 17.02 -11.52
N LYS A 265 2.12 15.72 -11.80
CA LYS A 265 2.27 15.16 -13.17
C LYS A 265 3.19 15.98 -14.09
N GLY A 266 4.36 16.36 -13.55
CA GLY A 266 5.41 17.05 -14.28
C GLY A 266 5.11 18.52 -14.60
N ILE A 267 4.11 19.15 -13.99
CA ILE A 267 3.86 20.59 -14.11
C ILE A 267 4.02 21.27 -12.75
N ASP A 268 4.59 22.47 -12.75
CA ASP A 268 4.91 23.26 -11.56
C ASP A 268 4.23 24.63 -11.62
N TRP A 269 3.81 25.15 -10.46
CA TRP A 269 3.27 26.51 -10.33
C TRP A 269 3.59 27.15 -8.98
N ASN A 270 3.54 28.48 -8.94
CA ASN A 270 3.62 29.24 -7.69
C ASN A 270 2.29 29.12 -6.93
N THR A 271 2.37 28.96 -5.60
CA THR A 271 1.17 28.88 -4.74
C THR A 271 1.21 29.86 -3.55
N GLU A 272 1.96 30.95 -3.69
CA GLU A 272 2.17 31.91 -2.61
C GLU A 272 0.87 32.62 -2.22
N GLN A 273 0.04 32.98 -3.21
CA GLN A 273 -1.27 33.55 -2.96
C GLN A 273 -2.13 32.62 -2.09
N GLU A 274 -2.22 31.34 -2.44
CA GLU A 274 -2.99 30.36 -1.68
C GLU A 274 -2.43 30.18 -0.26
N TYR A 275 -1.11 30.20 -0.11
CA TYR A 275 -0.44 30.15 1.19
C TYR A 275 -0.81 31.34 2.08
N GLU A 276 -0.80 32.58 1.55
CA GLU A 276 -1.20 33.78 2.28
C GLU A 276 -2.71 33.84 2.57
N GLU A 277 -3.54 33.31 1.69
CA GLU A 277 -4.97 33.13 1.95
C GLU A 277 -5.18 32.16 3.14
N LEU A 278 -4.46 31.04 3.19
CA LEU A 278 -4.57 30.08 4.30
C LEU A 278 -4.15 30.68 5.65
N LYS A 279 -3.20 31.61 5.70
CA LYS A 279 -2.88 32.33 6.96
C LYS A 279 -4.08 33.11 7.52
N LYS A 280 -5.00 33.55 6.65
CA LYS A 280 -6.20 34.29 7.06
C LYS A 280 -7.34 33.35 7.44
N PHE A 281 -7.54 32.28 6.68
CA PHE A 281 -8.68 31.37 6.86
C PHE A 281 -8.44 30.28 7.90
N ASN A 282 -7.23 29.69 7.93
CA ASN A 282 -6.85 28.70 8.93
C ASN A 282 -6.19 29.32 10.16
N TYR A 283 -5.98 30.65 10.13
CA TYR A 283 -5.09 31.37 11.04
C TYR A 283 -3.65 30.87 10.94
N THR A 284 -2.77 31.53 11.71
CA THR A 284 -1.38 31.16 11.81
C THR A 284 -1.08 30.43 13.10
N VAL A 285 -0.11 29.50 13.06
CA VAL A 285 0.42 28.87 14.26
C VAL A 285 0.95 29.94 15.21
N LYS A 286 0.45 29.91 16.46
CA LYS A 286 0.79 30.89 17.50
C LYS A 286 1.87 30.41 18.45
N GLU A 287 2.14 29.11 18.49
CA GLU A 287 3.18 28.57 19.35
C GLU A 287 4.56 29.07 18.88
N PRO A 288 5.39 29.65 19.76
CA PRO A 288 6.73 30.12 19.38
C PRO A 288 7.59 29.00 18.80
N GLY A 289 8.34 29.25 17.74
CA GLY A 289 9.24 28.26 17.14
C GLY A 289 9.26 28.30 15.62
N ILE A 290 9.79 27.25 14.99
CA ILE A 290 10.04 27.22 13.53
C ILE A 290 8.77 27.36 12.67
N SER A 291 7.60 26.99 13.20
CA SER A 291 6.32 27.11 12.50
C SER A 291 5.55 28.39 12.80
N PHE A 292 6.05 29.25 13.69
CA PHE A 292 5.36 30.48 14.10
C PHE A 292 5.03 31.36 12.88
N GLY A 293 3.78 31.76 12.74
CA GLY A 293 3.32 32.60 11.63
C GLY A 293 3.02 31.86 10.31
N MET A 294 3.28 30.54 10.22
CA MET A 294 2.86 29.71 9.09
C MET A 294 1.36 29.37 9.18
N PRO A 295 0.67 29.05 8.07
CA PRO A 295 -0.72 28.58 8.10
C PRO A 295 -0.87 27.36 9.01
N SER A 296 -1.89 27.39 9.88
CA SER A 296 -2.16 26.30 10.81
C SER A 296 -2.72 25.07 10.10
N LEU A 297 -2.27 23.90 10.53
CA LEU A 297 -2.82 22.57 10.24
C LEU A 297 -3.21 21.86 11.55
N GLU A 298 -3.36 22.59 12.66
CA GLU A 298 -3.58 21.97 13.97
C GLU A 298 -4.91 21.21 14.09
N GLU A 299 -5.93 21.70 13.40
CA GLU A 299 -7.29 21.16 13.38
C GLU A 299 -7.62 20.48 12.06
N ASP A 300 -8.44 19.43 12.12
CA ASP A 300 -8.78 18.58 10.98
C ASP A 300 -9.37 19.39 9.80
N ILE A 301 -10.22 20.36 10.11
CA ILE A 301 -10.83 21.27 9.11
C ILE A 301 -9.76 22.13 8.42
N SER A 302 -8.75 22.62 9.16
CA SER A 302 -7.66 23.41 8.57
C SER A 302 -6.84 22.59 7.58
N VAL A 303 -6.68 21.29 7.81
CA VAL A 303 -6.06 20.38 6.83
C VAL A 303 -6.94 20.25 5.59
N CYS A 304 -8.25 20.02 5.77
CA CYS A 304 -9.21 19.92 4.67
C CYS A 304 -9.22 21.18 3.79
N ASP A 305 -9.33 22.36 4.40
CA ASP A 305 -9.30 23.63 3.68
C ASP A 305 -7.95 23.87 2.99
N SER A 306 -6.83 23.42 3.58
CA SER A 306 -5.51 23.51 2.92
C SER A 306 -5.44 22.64 1.67
N VAL A 307 -5.94 21.40 1.73
CA VAL A 307 -6.01 20.52 0.55
C VAL A 307 -6.83 21.18 -0.56
N MET A 308 -8.04 21.68 -0.24
CA MET A 308 -8.91 22.30 -1.24
C MET A 308 -8.37 23.62 -1.77
N ARG A 309 -7.66 24.40 -0.96
CA ARG A 309 -7.09 25.68 -1.39
C ARG A 309 -5.92 25.51 -2.35
N LEU A 310 -5.13 24.46 -2.17
CA LEU A 310 -3.89 24.22 -2.92
C LEU A 310 -4.08 23.37 -4.19
N ALA A 311 -5.25 22.73 -4.34
CA ALA A 311 -5.53 21.82 -5.46
C ALA A 311 -6.26 22.55 -6.62
N PRO A 312 -5.87 22.30 -7.89
CA PRO A 312 -6.54 22.87 -9.06
C PRO A 312 -7.99 22.39 -9.23
N GLU A 313 -8.34 21.22 -8.70
CA GLU A 313 -9.70 20.67 -8.77
C GLU A 313 -10.72 21.44 -7.91
N THR A 314 -10.26 22.29 -7.00
CA THR A 314 -11.11 22.95 -5.99
C THR A 314 -10.85 24.45 -5.85
N ASN A 315 -9.83 24.97 -6.52
CA ASN A 315 -9.52 26.39 -6.60
C ASN A 315 -9.21 26.80 -8.05
N GLY A 316 -10.08 27.61 -8.63
CA GLY A 316 -10.01 28.03 -10.03
C GLY A 316 -8.75 28.85 -10.36
N GLU A 317 -8.17 29.56 -9.39
CA GLU A 317 -6.89 30.24 -9.57
C GLU A 317 -5.73 29.23 -9.69
N VAL A 318 -5.80 28.11 -8.98
CA VAL A 318 -4.82 27.03 -9.12
C VAL A 318 -5.05 26.25 -10.42
N ALA A 319 -6.31 26.06 -10.83
CA ALA A 319 -6.65 25.54 -12.15
C ALA A 319 -6.04 26.41 -13.26
N HIS A 320 -6.17 27.73 -13.16
CA HIS A 320 -5.54 28.69 -14.05
C HIS A 320 -4.03 28.49 -14.15
N LYS A 321 -3.35 28.50 -13.00
CA LYS A 321 -1.89 28.41 -12.92
C LYS A 321 -1.38 27.08 -13.50
N SER A 322 -2.04 25.97 -13.15
CA SER A 322 -1.65 24.63 -13.58
C SER A 322 -1.92 24.39 -15.08
N TRP A 323 -3.07 24.80 -15.63
CA TRP A 323 -3.33 24.73 -17.07
C TRP A 323 -2.38 25.64 -17.86
N SER A 324 -2.11 26.85 -17.36
CA SER A 324 -1.14 27.77 -17.99
C SER A 324 0.28 27.18 -18.03
N ALA A 325 0.68 26.42 -16.99
CA ALA A 325 1.94 25.68 -16.99
C ALA A 325 1.97 24.58 -18.06
N LEU A 326 0.86 23.86 -18.21
CA LEU A 326 0.74 22.82 -19.25
C LEU A 326 0.71 23.41 -20.66
N SER A 327 0.02 24.54 -20.88
CA SER A 327 -0.03 25.24 -22.18
C SER A 327 1.37 25.59 -22.69
N LYS A 328 2.29 25.96 -21.80
CA LYS A 328 3.70 26.21 -22.14
C LYS A 328 4.41 24.95 -22.65
N LYS A 329 4.10 23.78 -22.08
CA LYS A 329 4.70 22.51 -22.50
C LYS A 329 4.12 22.00 -23.82
N THR A 330 2.82 22.15 -24.03
CA THR A 330 2.15 21.66 -25.25
C THR A 330 2.21 22.64 -26.41
N GLY A 331 2.41 23.94 -26.14
CA GLY A 331 2.29 25.00 -27.15
C GLY A 331 0.85 25.24 -27.61
N ILE A 332 -0.14 24.78 -26.82
CA ILE A 332 -1.58 24.89 -27.09
C ILE A 332 -2.19 25.66 -25.94
N ASP A 333 -3.08 26.61 -26.22
CA ASP A 333 -3.82 27.31 -25.18
C ASP A 333 -4.94 26.44 -24.61
N HIS A 334 -4.90 26.22 -23.29
CA HIS A 334 -5.90 25.46 -22.53
C HIS A 334 -6.77 26.35 -21.64
N HIS A 335 -6.75 27.68 -21.83
CA HIS A 335 -7.48 28.63 -21.01
C HIS A 335 -8.98 28.32 -20.88
N HIS A 336 -9.61 27.89 -21.97
CA HIS A 336 -11.04 27.59 -22.03
C HIS A 336 -11.48 26.49 -21.07
N LEU A 337 -10.58 25.61 -20.63
CA LEU A 337 -10.91 24.48 -19.74
C LEU A 337 -11.26 24.90 -18.31
N TYR A 338 -10.77 26.06 -17.85
CA TYR A 338 -11.04 26.56 -16.49
C TYR A 338 -11.70 27.94 -16.47
N ALA A 339 -11.74 28.67 -17.59
CA ALA A 339 -12.17 30.06 -17.65
C ALA A 339 -13.53 30.32 -16.98
N GLY A 340 -14.52 29.44 -17.20
CA GLY A 340 -15.86 29.58 -16.62
C GLY A 340 -15.94 29.38 -15.10
N ARG A 341 -14.88 28.89 -14.46
CA ARG A 341 -14.79 28.59 -13.02
C ARG A 341 -13.53 29.15 -12.37
N HIS A 342 -12.89 30.17 -12.98
CA HIS A 342 -11.62 30.73 -12.49
C HIS A 342 -11.77 31.32 -11.07
N GLU A 343 -12.89 31.97 -10.77
CA GLU A 343 -13.14 32.56 -9.44
C GLU A 343 -13.58 31.55 -8.36
N ASP A 344 -13.85 30.29 -8.74
CA ASP A 344 -14.38 29.29 -7.82
C ASP A 344 -13.34 28.90 -6.76
N LYS A 345 -13.76 28.93 -5.49
CA LYS A 345 -12.97 28.50 -4.34
C LYS A 345 -13.85 27.67 -3.41
N ILE A 346 -13.71 26.34 -3.49
CA ILE A 346 -14.49 25.40 -2.68
C ILE A 346 -13.91 25.38 -1.25
N THR A 347 -14.78 25.51 -0.24
CA THR A 347 -14.40 25.42 1.19
C THR A 347 -15.08 24.25 1.89
N PHE A 348 -14.58 23.87 3.07
CA PHE A 348 -15.17 22.79 3.87
C PHE A 348 -16.63 23.09 4.25
N LYS A 349 -16.93 24.34 4.61
CA LYS A 349 -18.30 24.76 4.94
C LYS A 349 -19.24 24.68 3.74
N ASP A 350 -18.76 24.95 2.53
CA ASP A 350 -19.58 24.85 1.31
C ASP A 350 -19.98 23.40 1.05
N ILE A 351 -19.04 22.46 1.18
CA ILE A 351 -19.31 21.05 0.91
C ILE A 351 -20.12 20.38 2.03
N GLN A 352 -20.08 20.92 3.25
CA GLN A 352 -21.01 20.54 4.32
C GLN A 352 -22.44 20.96 4.00
N ALA A 353 -22.63 22.13 3.40
CA ALA A 353 -23.95 22.58 2.98
C ALA A 353 -24.48 21.73 1.82
N GLN A 354 -23.64 21.44 0.84
CA GLN A 354 -23.96 20.55 -0.29
C GLN A 354 -22.68 20.15 -1.03
N PRO A 355 -22.52 18.86 -1.45
CA PRO A 355 -21.40 18.43 -2.26
C PRO A 355 -21.15 19.34 -3.47
N ARG A 356 -19.88 19.58 -3.80
CA ARG A 356 -19.49 20.48 -4.89
C ARG A 356 -18.83 19.69 -6.00
N LYS A 357 -19.21 19.99 -7.25
CA LYS A 357 -18.55 19.47 -8.44
C LYS A 357 -17.16 20.12 -8.57
N ILE A 358 -16.13 19.31 -8.77
CA ILE A 358 -14.76 19.78 -8.96
C ILE A 358 -14.56 20.49 -10.29
N ILE A 359 -13.44 21.20 -10.41
CA ILE A 359 -13.01 21.98 -11.57
C ILE A 359 -12.14 21.09 -12.48
N THR A 360 -12.26 21.28 -13.80
CA THR A 360 -11.36 20.65 -14.78
C THR A 360 -9.90 21.01 -14.47
N ALA A 361 -9.07 20.00 -14.22
CA ALA A 361 -7.66 20.18 -13.85
C ALA A 361 -6.73 19.32 -14.71
N PRO A 362 -5.50 19.78 -15.00
CA PRO A 362 -4.53 19.05 -15.84
C PRO A 362 -3.97 17.79 -15.17
N THR A 363 -4.27 17.59 -13.88
CA THR A 363 -4.05 16.32 -13.18
C THR A 363 -4.78 15.16 -13.86
N TRP A 364 -5.90 15.43 -14.52
CA TRP A 364 -6.80 14.42 -15.07
C TRP A 364 -6.89 14.50 -16.60
N SER A 365 -7.60 13.55 -17.21
CA SER A 365 -7.72 13.47 -18.68
C SER A 365 -9.15 13.58 -19.20
N GLY A 366 -10.12 13.79 -18.30
CA GLY A 366 -11.48 14.20 -18.64
C GLY A 366 -11.69 15.68 -18.37
N ILE A 367 -12.90 16.18 -18.67
CA ILE A 367 -13.32 17.53 -18.33
C ILE A 367 -14.57 17.51 -17.46
N GLU A 368 -14.66 18.50 -16.57
CA GLU A 368 -15.81 18.71 -15.69
C GLU A 368 -16.76 19.71 -16.33
N SER A 369 -17.61 19.21 -17.22
CA SER A 369 -18.51 20.03 -18.05
C SER A 369 -19.98 19.80 -17.69
N GLU A 370 -20.81 20.82 -17.91
CA GLU A 370 -22.28 20.71 -17.83
C GLU A 370 -22.90 20.14 -19.11
N HIS A 371 -22.10 19.97 -20.17
CA HIS A 371 -22.56 19.48 -21.48
C HIS A 371 -22.01 18.11 -21.85
N VAL A 372 -20.89 17.69 -21.26
CA VAL A 372 -20.29 16.37 -21.50
C VAL A 372 -19.83 15.77 -20.17
N SER A 373 -20.14 14.49 -19.96
CA SER A 373 -19.68 13.76 -18.78
C SER A 373 -18.18 13.52 -18.83
N TYR A 374 -17.55 13.45 -17.65
CA TYR A 374 -16.13 13.08 -17.55
C TYR A 374 -15.85 11.77 -18.29
N THR A 375 -14.84 11.79 -19.15
CA THR A 375 -14.35 10.60 -19.87
C THR A 375 -12.83 10.65 -19.87
N ALA A 376 -12.17 9.63 -19.34
CA ALA A 376 -10.71 9.56 -19.35
C ALA A 376 -10.18 9.54 -20.79
N GLY A 377 -9.08 10.25 -21.05
CA GLY A 377 -8.50 10.42 -22.38
C GLY A 377 -9.19 11.49 -23.25
N TYR A 378 -10.25 12.14 -22.77
CA TYR A 378 -10.94 13.21 -23.50
C TYR A 378 -9.97 14.33 -23.89
N THR A 379 -9.18 14.85 -22.95
CA THR A 379 -8.23 15.94 -23.23
C THR A 379 -7.09 15.49 -24.13
N ASN A 380 -6.70 14.21 -24.10
CA ASN A 380 -5.71 13.68 -25.02
C ASN A 380 -6.21 13.69 -26.47
N ILE A 381 -7.50 13.40 -26.68
CA ILE A 381 -8.12 13.34 -28.00
C ILE A 381 -8.48 14.73 -28.52
N HIS A 382 -9.10 15.56 -27.69
CA HIS A 382 -9.71 16.83 -28.12
C HIS A 382 -8.80 18.05 -27.91
N GLU A 383 -7.91 18.02 -26.90
CA GLU A 383 -6.96 19.09 -26.61
C GLU A 383 -5.53 18.74 -27.09
N HIS A 384 -5.39 17.60 -27.76
CA HIS A 384 -4.12 17.08 -28.31
C HIS A 384 -2.96 17.00 -27.31
N ILE A 385 -3.28 16.85 -26.02
CA ILE A 385 -2.29 16.62 -24.97
C ILE A 385 -1.74 15.19 -25.13
N PRO A 386 -0.41 15.00 -25.24
CA PRO A 386 0.15 13.66 -25.39
C PRO A 386 -0.18 12.73 -24.21
N PHE A 387 -0.33 11.44 -24.50
CA PHE A 387 -0.19 10.43 -23.45
C PHE A 387 1.25 10.46 -22.95
N ARG A 388 1.50 10.26 -21.65
CA ARG A 388 2.86 10.24 -21.08
C ARG A 388 3.50 8.88 -21.33
N THR A 389 3.63 8.55 -22.61
CA THR A 389 4.24 7.33 -23.14
C THR A 389 5.40 7.70 -24.05
N LEU A 390 6.30 6.75 -24.31
CA LEU A 390 7.43 6.93 -25.20
C LEU A 390 7.05 7.55 -26.56
N THR A 391 5.88 7.20 -27.10
CA THR A 391 5.38 7.67 -28.40
C THR A 391 4.47 8.89 -28.33
N GLY A 392 4.11 9.36 -27.12
CA GLY A 392 3.10 10.40 -26.91
C GLY A 392 1.65 9.95 -27.17
N ARG A 393 1.43 8.65 -27.45
CA ARG A 393 0.17 8.07 -27.92
C ARG A 393 -0.21 6.83 -27.09
N ALA A 394 -1.41 6.29 -27.29
CA ALA A 394 -1.73 4.95 -26.80
C ALA A 394 -0.69 3.94 -27.32
N HIS A 395 0.02 3.28 -26.40
CA HIS A 395 1.24 2.54 -26.72
C HIS A 395 1.00 1.03 -26.69
N PHE A 396 0.85 0.41 -27.87
CA PHE A 396 0.50 -1.01 -28.01
C PHE A 396 1.72 -1.94 -28.16
N TYR A 397 2.87 -1.40 -28.53
CA TYR A 397 4.13 -2.13 -28.61
C TYR A 397 5.00 -1.73 -27.43
N GLN A 398 5.49 -2.68 -26.65
CA GLN A 398 6.32 -2.43 -25.47
C GLN A 398 7.74 -2.87 -25.77
N ASP A 399 8.59 -1.92 -26.13
CA ASP A 399 9.93 -2.16 -26.69
C ASP A 399 11.06 -2.19 -25.65
N HIS A 400 10.74 -2.06 -24.36
CA HIS A 400 11.71 -2.27 -23.29
C HIS A 400 12.25 -3.72 -23.32
N GLU A 401 13.56 -3.92 -23.11
CA GLU A 401 14.23 -5.23 -23.19
C GLU A 401 13.49 -6.32 -22.40
N TRP A 402 13.15 -6.06 -21.13
CA TRP A 402 12.35 -7.02 -20.33
C TRP A 402 10.96 -7.29 -20.91
N MET A 403 10.28 -6.32 -21.52
CA MET A 403 8.98 -6.59 -22.14
C MET A 403 9.13 -7.54 -23.33
N LEU A 404 10.18 -7.35 -24.13
CA LEU A 404 10.49 -8.22 -25.26
C LEU A 404 10.90 -9.63 -24.81
N ASP A 405 11.82 -9.73 -23.85
CA ASP A 405 12.35 -11.00 -23.34
C ASP A 405 11.30 -11.83 -22.59
N PHE A 406 10.42 -11.17 -21.84
CA PHE A 406 9.29 -11.85 -21.21
C PHE A 406 8.15 -12.13 -22.18
N GLY A 407 8.25 -11.78 -23.47
CA GLY A 407 7.27 -12.04 -24.53
C GLY A 407 6.01 -11.17 -24.46
N GLU A 408 6.11 -9.99 -23.85
CA GLU A 408 5.02 -9.01 -23.64
C GLU A 408 5.18 -7.75 -24.49
N GLY A 409 6.01 -7.80 -25.54
CA GLY A 409 6.13 -6.72 -26.51
C GLY A 409 4.80 -6.37 -27.21
N PHE A 410 3.92 -7.36 -27.38
CA PHE A 410 2.53 -7.18 -27.77
C PHE A 410 1.61 -7.93 -26.80
N CYS A 411 0.33 -7.57 -26.79
CA CYS A 411 -0.68 -8.34 -26.08
C CYS A 411 -0.79 -9.76 -26.67
N ALA A 412 -0.76 -10.77 -25.79
CA ALA A 412 -0.92 -12.17 -26.14
C ALA A 412 -1.67 -12.92 -25.03
N TYR A 413 -2.32 -14.03 -25.39
CA TYR A 413 -2.92 -14.93 -24.40
C TYR A 413 -1.84 -15.55 -23.51
N ARG A 414 -2.09 -15.56 -22.20
CA ARG A 414 -1.30 -16.30 -21.21
C ARG A 414 -2.27 -17.04 -20.30
N GLY A 415 -2.11 -18.36 -20.20
CA GLY A 415 -2.89 -19.17 -19.28
C GLY A 415 -2.57 -18.84 -17.82
N PRO A 416 -3.46 -19.20 -16.88
CA PRO A 416 -3.19 -19.08 -15.45
C PRO A 416 -1.91 -19.82 -15.04
N LEU A 417 -1.22 -19.30 -14.04
CA LEU A 417 -0.01 -19.91 -13.50
C LEU A 417 -0.36 -21.09 -12.58
N ASP A 418 0.27 -22.24 -12.78
CA ASP A 418 0.21 -23.31 -11.77
C ASP A 418 1.17 -23.02 -10.63
N MET A 419 0.59 -22.67 -9.48
CA MET A 419 1.32 -22.34 -8.25
C MET A 419 1.88 -23.54 -7.52
N LYS A 420 1.45 -24.77 -7.86
CA LYS A 420 1.79 -26.05 -7.20
C LYS A 420 1.54 -26.12 -5.69
N SER A 421 0.86 -25.13 -5.14
CA SER A 421 0.55 -25.05 -3.70
C SER A 421 -0.36 -26.20 -3.26
N HIS A 422 -1.26 -26.64 -4.13
CA HIS A 422 -2.20 -27.74 -3.88
C HIS A 422 -1.54 -29.13 -3.83
N GLU A 423 -0.30 -29.28 -4.34
CA GLU A 423 0.46 -30.54 -4.29
C GLU A 423 1.01 -30.83 -2.88
N VAL A 424 1.09 -29.81 -2.02
CA VAL A 424 1.65 -29.93 -0.67
C VAL A 424 0.55 -29.71 0.36
N VAL A 425 -0.12 -30.80 0.71
CA VAL A 425 -1.16 -30.85 1.73
C VAL A 425 -0.96 -32.06 2.64
N PRO A 426 -1.45 -32.05 3.90
CA PRO A 426 -1.30 -33.19 4.80
C PRO A 426 -1.91 -34.47 4.20
N ALA A 427 -1.19 -35.60 4.32
CA ALA A 427 -1.66 -36.89 3.79
C ALA A 427 -3.04 -37.30 4.34
N ALA A 428 -3.36 -36.90 5.57
CA ALA A 428 -4.66 -37.14 6.20
C ALA A 428 -5.82 -36.42 5.48
N VAL A 429 -5.56 -35.31 4.79
CA VAL A 429 -6.55 -34.61 3.95
C VAL A 429 -6.77 -35.39 2.65
N LEU A 430 -5.68 -35.81 1.99
CA LEU A 430 -5.74 -36.58 0.73
C LEU A 430 -6.37 -37.97 0.91
N ALA A 431 -6.31 -38.53 2.11
CA ALA A 431 -6.96 -39.79 2.45
C ALA A 431 -8.49 -39.69 2.59
N LYS A 432 -9.05 -38.48 2.65
CA LYS A 432 -10.50 -38.22 2.70
C LYS A 432 -11.03 -37.89 1.29
N PRO A 433 -12.35 -38.02 1.05
CA PRO A 433 -12.97 -37.40 -0.12
C PRO A 433 -12.68 -35.89 -0.15
N HIS A 434 -12.05 -35.43 -1.23
CA HIS A 434 -11.62 -34.04 -1.40
C HIS A 434 -11.76 -33.58 -2.85
N LEU A 435 -11.74 -32.26 -3.03
CA LEU A 435 -11.78 -31.59 -4.33
C LEU A 435 -10.52 -30.74 -4.48
N THR A 436 -10.03 -30.59 -5.70
CA THR A 436 -9.00 -29.59 -6.02
C THR A 436 -9.64 -28.52 -6.90
N LEU A 437 -9.71 -27.28 -6.41
CA LEU A 437 -10.53 -26.21 -7.02
C LEU A 437 -9.70 -24.93 -7.19
N SER A 438 -10.00 -24.18 -8.25
CA SER A 438 -9.51 -22.80 -8.42
C SER A 438 -10.07 -21.91 -7.31
N TRP A 439 -9.22 -21.08 -6.71
CA TRP A 439 -9.56 -20.24 -5.56
C TRP A 439 -9.84 -18.80 -5.99
N ILE A 440 -11.13 -18.43 -6.03
CA ILE A 440 -11.58 -17.15 -6.56
C ILE A 440 -12.19 -16.29 -5.46
N THR A 441 -11.71 -15.05 -5.34
CA THR A 441 -12.03 -14.19 -4.18
C THR A 441 -12.52 -12.80 -4.60
N PRO A 442 -13.73 -12.70 -5.20
CA PRO A 442 -14.33 -11.44 -5.59
C PRO A 442 -14.83 -10.68 -4.36
N HIS A 443 -15.08 -9.38 -4.48
CA HIS A 443 -15.49 -8.56 -3.34
C HIS A 443 -16.89 -8.92 -2.82
N SER A 444 -17.02 -8.94 -1.48
CA SER A 444 -18.24 -9.34 -0.78
C SER A 444 -19.41 -8.42 -1.06
N LYS A 445 -20.63 -8.98 -0.99
CA LYS A 445 -21.88 -8.22 -0.94
C LYS A 445 -22.17 -7.67 0.46
N TRP A 446 -21.68 -8.34 1.50
CA TRP A 446 -22.06 -8.12 2.91
C TRP A 446 -20.96 -7.38 3.69
N GLY A 447 -20.09 -6.68 3.00
CA GLY A 447 -19.03 -5.89 3.60
C GLY A 447 -18.17 -5.23 2.53
N ILE A 448 -17.50 -4.14 2.92
CA ILE A 448 -16.50 -3.48 2.08
C ILE A 448 -15.15 -3.96 2.59
N HIS A 449 -14.60 -4.94 1.86
CA HIS A 449 -13.50 -5.77 2.37
C HIS A 449 -13.90 -6.44 3.69
N SER A 450 -13.09 -6.25 4.73
CA SER A 450 -13.37 -6.72 6.09
C SER A 450 -14.29 -5.79 6.89
N THR A 451 -14.36 -4.52 6.51
CA THR A 451 -15.24 -3.58 7.21
C THR A 451 -16.69 -3.99 6.99
N TYR A 452 -17.44 -4.02 8.09
CA TYR A 452 -18.81 -4.54 8.20
C TYR A 452 -18.97 -6.07 8.19
N GLN A 453 -17.91 -6.86 8.02
CA GLN A 453 -18.03 -8.32 8.08
C GLN A 453 -18.33 -8.82 9.50
N ASP A 454 -17.94 -8.05 10.52
CA ASP A 454 -18.28 -8.25 11.93
C ASP A 454 -19.54 -7.47 12.36
N ASN A 455 -20.18 -6.74 11.44
CA ASN A 455 -21.41 -6.03 11.75
C ASN A 455 -22.59 -7.00 11.85
N LEU A 456 -23.28 -7.00 12.99
CA LEU A 456 -24.39 -7.91 13.25
C LEU A 456 -25.49 -7.86 12.18
N ARG A 457 -25.79 -6.68 11.59
CA ARG A 457 -26.79 -6.57 10.53
C ARG A 457 -26.33 -7.32 9.28
N MET A 458 -25.07 -7.14 8.86
CA MET A 458 -24.52 -7.83 7.68
C MET A 458 -24.45 -9.34 7.90
N LEU A 459 -24.01 -9.76 9.08
CA LEU A 459 -23.99 -11.17 9.48
C LEU A 459 -25.39 -11.80 9.41
N SER A 460 -26.40 -11.08 9.90
CA SER A 460 -27.80 -11.56 9.93
C SER A 460 -28.47 -11.61 8.56
N LEU A 461 -28.06 -10.76 7.61
CA LEU A 461 -28.60 -10.74 6.24
C LEU A 461 -28.17 -11.95 5.40
N PHE A 462 -27.15 -12.69 5.85
CA PHE A 462 -26.70 -13.89 5.16
C PHE A 462 -26.37 -15.02 6.12
N ARG A 463 -25.13 -15.51 6.11
CA ARG A 463 -24.76 -16.78 6.76
C ARG A 463 -24.06 -16.59 8.09
N GLY A 464 -24.02 -15.40 8.72
CA GLY A 464 -23.56 -15.25 10.10
C GLY A 464 -22.10 -15.66 10.38
N GLY A 465 -21.21 -15.57 9.41
CA GLY A 465 -19.79 -15.92 9.54
C GLY A 465 -19.15 -16.25 8.19
N PRO A 466 -17.88 -16.71 8.17
CA PRO A 466 -17.19 -17.05 6.95
C PRO A 466 -17.84 -18.19 6.15
N TYR A 467 -17.87 -18.03 4.83
CA TYR A 467 -18.45 -18.98 3.89
C TYR A 467 -17.67 -19.10 2.57
N VAL A 468 -17.76 -20.27 1.93
CA VAL A 468 -17.17 -20.60 0.62
C VAL A 468 -18.22 -21.17 -0.30
N TRP A 469 -18.32 -20.64 -1.52
CA TRP A 469 -19.28 -21.10 -2.52
C TRP A 469 -18.67 -22.18 -3.41
N VAL A 470 -19.41 -23.26 -3.66
CA VAL A 470 -19.04 -24.35 -4.58
C VAL A 470 -20.23 -24.75 -5.46
N SER A 471 -19.95 -25.43 -6.57
CA SER A 471 -21.00 -25.97 -7.45
C SER A 471 -21.74 -27.14 -6.78
N GLU A 472 -23.00 -27.36 -7.18
CA GLU A 472 -23.77 -28.52 -6.72
C GLU A 472 -23.12 -29.85 -7.11
N ASP A 473 -22.49 -29.91 -8.28
CA ASP A 473 -21.89 -31.13 -8.80
C ASP A 473 -20.57 -31.46 -8.12
N ASP A 474 -19.77 -30.45 -7.77
CA ASP A 474 -18.56 -30.66 -6.97
C ASP A 474 -18.94 -31.04 -5.53
N ALA A 475 -19.94 -30.39 -4.94
CA ALA A 475 -20.45 -30.75 -3.62
C ALA A 475 -20.88 -32.23 -3.54
N LYS A 476 -21.63 -32.71 -4.54
CA LYS A 476 -22.09 -34.12 -4.62
C LYS A 476 -20.94 -35.12 -4.67
N GLN A 477 -19.82 -34.80 -5.34
CA GLN A 477 -18.69 -35.72 -5.49
C GLN A 477 -18.07 -36.15 -4.15
N ILE A 478 -18.10 -35.26 -3.15
CA ILE A 478 -17.54 -35.53 -1.82
C ILE A 478 -18.59 -35.50 -0.71
N GLY A 479 -19.88 -35.54 -1.07
CA GLY A 479 -20.98 -35.63 -0.11
C GLY A 479 -21.19 -34.38 0.75
N LEU A 480 -20.88 -33.19 0.23
CA LEU A 480 -21.18 -31.92 0.90
C LEU A 480 -22.67 -31.57 0.78
N GLN A 481 -23.25 -31.18 1.90
CA GLN A 481 -24.55 -30.53 2.00
C GLN A 481 -24.36 -29.03 2.21
N ASP A 482 -25.36 -28.24 1.81
CA ASP A 482 -25.32 -26.80 2.04
C ASP A 482 -25.16 -26.52 3.55
N ASN A 483 -24.31 -25.55 3.87
CA ASN A 483 -23.95 -25.14 5.23
C ASN A 483 -23.06 -26.09 6.04
N ASP A 484 -22.60 -27.22 5.48
CA ASP A 484 -21.57 -28.07 6.11
C ASP A 484 -20.28 -27.28 6.39
N TRP A 485 -19.54 -27.68 7.42
CA TRP A 485 -18.18 -27.19 7.65
C TRP A 485 -17.20 -27.76 6.63
N ILE A 486 -16.35 -26.89 6.08
CA ILE A 486 -15.29 -27.28 5.15
C ILE A 486 -13.98 -26.63 5.54
N GLU A 487 -12.87 -27.29 5.19
CA GLU A 487 -11.54 -26.70 5.19
C GLU A 487 -11.02 -26.64 3.76
N ALA A 488 -10.52 -25.47 3.37
CA ALA A 488 -9.73 -25.27 2.16
C ALA A 488 -8.27 -25.08 2.57
N VAL A 489 -7.37 -25.89 2.00
CA VAL A 489 -5.97 -26.00 2.41
C VAL A 489 -5.04 -26.13 1.22
N ASN A 490 -3.84 -25.55 1.33
CA ASN A 490 -2.71 -25.77 0.42
C ASN A 490 -1.39 -25.51 1.18
N ALA A 491 -0.25 -25.53 0.48
CA ALA A 491 1.08 -25.31 1.06
C ALA A 491 1.21 -24.05 1.94
N ASN A 492 0.45 -23.00 1.62
CA ASN A 492 0.53 -21.71 2.30
C ASN A 492 -0.16 -21.73 3.67
N GLY A 493 -1.22 -22.54 3.82
CA GLY A 493 -2.01 -22.64 5.04
C GLY A 493 -3.42 -23.16 4.80
N ALA A 494 -4.33 -22.86 5.74
CA ALA A 494 -5.71 -23.36 5.71
C ALA A 494 -6.73 -22.31 6.17
N THR A 495 -7.93 -22.37 5.60
CA THR A 495 -9.10 -21.57 6.01
C THR A 495 -10.29 -22.49 6.26
N VAL A 496 -11.09 -22.17 7.29
CA VAL A 496 -12.27 -22.96 7.68
C VAL A 496 -13.50 -22.08 7.59
N ALA A 497 -14.55 -22.60 6.97
CA ALA A 497 -15.77 -21.86 6.71
C ALA A 497 -16.94 -22.82 6.52
N ARG A 498 -18.16 -22.30 6.42
CA ARG A 498 -19.31 -23.09 5.95
C ARG A 498 -19.46 -23.02 4.45
N VAL A 499 -19.88 -24.13 3.84
CA VAL A 499 -20.09 -24.18 2.39
C VAL A 499 -21.43 -23.56 2.00
N VAL A 500 -21.47 -22.84 0.87
CA VAL A 500 -22.68 -22.46 0.16
C VAL A 500 -22.73 -23.23 -1.15
N VAL A 501 -23.65 -24.18 -1.24
CA VAL A 501 -23.82 -25.00 -2.44
C VAL A 501 -24.79 -24.30 -3.37
N SER A 502 -24.39 -24.04 -4.62
CA SER A 502 -25.23 -23.29 -5.55
C SER A 502 -24.99 -23.62 -7.01
N GLN A 503 -26.08 -23.82 -7.76
CA GLN A 503 -26.07 -24.02 -9.22
C GLN A 503 -25.30 -22.94 -10.00
N ARG A 504 -25.24 -21.69 -9.52
CA ARG A 504 -24.61 -20.58 -10.25
C ARG A 504 -23.08 -20.67 -10.30
N ILE A 505 -22.49 -21.53 -9.46
CA ILE A 505 -21.04 -21.69 -9.37
C ILE A 505 -20.63 -22.73 -10.41
N PRO A 506 -19.77 -22.40 -11.39
CA PRO A 506 -19.24 -23.38 -12.33
C PRO A 506 -18.40 -24.45 -11.61
N ARG A 507 -18.35 -25.64 -12.20
CA ARG A 507 -17.54 -26.76 -11.71
C ARG A 507 -16.05 -26.40 -11.69
N GLY A 508 -15.31 -26.91 -10.72
CA GLY A 508 -13.86 -26.72 -10.61
C GLY A 508 -13.44 -25.41 -9.92
N MET A 509 -14.38 -24.66 -9.33
CA MET A 509 -14.11 -23.39 -8.66
C MET A 509 -14.66 -23.39 -7.23
N ALA A 510 -13.86 -22.89 -6.29
CA ALA A 510 -14.28 -22.46 -4.97
C ALA A 510 -14.22 -20.94 -4.89
N MET A 511 -15.31 -20.32 -4.42
CA MET A 511 -15.39 -18.87 -4.33
C MET A 511 -15.61 -18.39 -2.90
N MET A 512 -14.57 -17.81 -2.29
CA MET A 512 -14.66 -17.15 -0.99
C MET A 512 -14.68 -15.65 -1.19
N TYR A 513 -15.82 -15.01 -0.95
CA TYR A 513 -15.91 -13.55 -1.06
C TYR A 513 -14.87 -12.86 -0.17
N HIS A 514 -14.29 -11.80 -0.71
CA HIS A 514 -13.09 -11.17 -0.21
C HIS A 514 -13.28 -10.60 1.20
N ALA A 515 -12.29 -10.90 2.04
CA ALA A 515 -11.98 -10.38 3.36
C ALA A 515 -13.04 -10.68 4.44
N GLN A 516 -13.57 -11.91 4.47
CA GLN A 516 -14.25 -12.43 5.66
C GLN A 516 -13.20 -12.73 6.74
N GLU A 517 -13.26 -12.02 7.86
CA GLU A 517 -12.27 -12.08 8.94
C GLU A 517 -12.36 -13.36 9.77
N LYS A 518 -11.31 -13.63 10.57
CA LYS A 518 -11.22 -14.80 11.46
C LYS A 518 -11.58 -14.51 12.92
N ASN A 519 -12.30 -13.42 13.18
CA ASN A 519 -12.75 -13.00 14.52
C ASN A 519 -14.20 -13.44 14.84
N VAL A 520 -15.01 -13.83 13.85
CA VAL A 520 -16.41 -14.22 14.04
C VAL A 520 -16.66 -15.61 13.45
N ASN A 521 -17.18 -16.54 14.26
CA ASN A 521 -17.69 -17.84 13.80
C ASN A 521 -16.68 -18.67 12.98
N VAL A 522 -15.45 -18.79 13.49
CA VAL A 522 -14.37 -19.56 12.85
C VAL A 522 -13.86 -20.62 13.84
N PRO A 523 -14.05 -21.92 13.59
CA PRO A 523 -13.50 -22.97 14.43
C PRO A 523 -12.01 -23.22 14.14
N GLY A 524 -11.42 -24.22 14.78
CA GLY A 524 -10.06 -24.68 14.50
C GLY A 524 -9.94 -25.40 13.15
N SER A 525 -8.77 -25.28 12.54
CA SER A 525 -8.34 -26.02 11.36
C SER A 525 -7.73 -27.37 11.79
N PRO A 526 -8.27 -28.51 11.33
CA PRO A 526 -7.67 -29.82 11.58
C PRO A 526 -6.27 -29.96 10.98
N SER A 527 -6.00 -29.31 9.84
CA SER A 527 -4.70 -29.40 9.16
C SER A 527 -3.58 -28.67 9.89
N THR A 528 -3.88 -27.51 10.50
CA THR A 528 -2.86 -26.68 11.16
C THR A 528 -2.85 -26.84 12.68
N GLY A 529 -3.95 -27.32 13.27
CA GLY A 529 -4.17 -27.33 14.71
C GLY A 529 -4.34 -25.93 15.32
N LYS A 530 -4.55 -24.89 14.49
CA LYS A 530 -4.75 -23.48 14.88
C LYS A 530 -6.17 -23.03 14.57
N ARG A 531 -6.54 -21.82 14.98
CA ARG A 531 -7.77 -21.16 14.52
C ARG A 531 -7.77 -21.14 12.98
N GLY A 532 -8.90 -21.49 12.36
CA GLY A 532 -9.06 -21.40 10.91
C GLY A 532 -8.62 -20.03 10.38
N GLY A 533 -7.91 -20.03 9.27
CA GLY A 533 -7.40 -18.81 8.65
C GLY A 533 -8.50 -17.99 7.94
N ILE A 534 -8.04 -16.99 7.20
CA ILE A 534 -8.82 -16.21 6.23
C ILE A 534 -8.52 -16.67 4.79
N LEU A 535 -9.18 -16.07 3.79
CA LEU A 535 -8.93 -16.39 2.37
C LEU A 535 -7.46 -16.26 1.93
N ASN A 536 -6.69 -15.37 2.54
CA ASN A 536 -5.28 -15.16 2.20
C ASN A 536 -4.32 -16.11 2.92
N SER A 537 -4.84 -17.00 3.76
CA SER A 537 -4.03 -18.05 4.41
C SER A 537 -3.60 -19.11 3.41
N VAL A 538 -4.40 -19.27 2.35
CA VAL A 538 -4.10 -20.17 1.22
C VAL A 538 -3.45 -19.43 0.05
N THR A 539 -3.21 -18.12 0.13
CA THR A 539 -2.53 -17.36 -0.94
C THR A 539 -1.07 -17.09 -0.58
N ARG A 540 -0.26 -16.70 -1.57
CA ARG A 540 1.07 -16.10 -1.33
C ARG A 540 1.32 -14.96 -2.30
N VAL A 541 2.23 -14.06 -1.94
CA VAL A 541 2.71 -13.03 -2.88
C VAL A 541 3.54 -13.72 -3.96
N ILE A 542 3.20 -13.43 -5.22
CA ILE A 542 4.04 -13.71 -6.38
C ILE A 542 4.34 -12.40 -7.10
N ILE A 543 5.48 -12.37 -7.77
CA ILE A 543 5.91 -11.16 -8.47
C ILE A 543 6.10 -11.47 -9.95
N LYS A 544 5.59 -10.56 -10.78
CA LYS A 544 5.82 -10.55 -12.22
C LYS A 544 6.95 -9.57 -12.56
N PRO A 545 8.05 -10.03 -13.17
CA PRO A 545 9.20 -9.17 -13.48
C PRO A 545 8.86 -7.94 -14.34
N THR A 546 7.91 -8.04 -15.26
CA THR A 546 7.50 -6.88 -16.09
C THR A 546 6.92 -5.74 -15.27
N ASN A 547 6.44 -5.97 -14.04
CA ASN A 547 5.99 -4.92 -13.11
C ASN A 547 7.13 -4.31 -12.27
N MET A 548 8.38 -4.65 -12.55
CA MET A 548 9.56 -4.08 -11.89
C MET A 548 10.37 -3.12 -12.79
N ILE A 549 9.96 -2.96 -14.06
CA ILE A 549 10.62 -2.06 -15.00
C ILE A 549 10.55 -0.61 -14.48
N GLY A 550 11.61 0.17 -14.70
CA GLY A 550 11.66 1.56 -14.31
C GLY A 550 12.62 2.39 -15.17
N GLY A 551 12.56 3.72 -15.02
CA GLY A 551 13.45 4.64 -15.75
C GLY A 551 13.29 4.61 -17.28
N TYR A 552 12.08 4.29 -17.76
CA TYR A 552 11.78 4.20 -19.19
C TYR A 552 10.39 4.76 -19.55
N ALA A 553 10.29 6.09 -19.63
CA ALA A 553 9.05 6.82 -19.97
C ALA A 553 7.85 6.38 -19.11
N GLN A 554 6.81 5.79 -19.70
CA GLN A 554 5.64 5.26 -18.97
C GLN A 554 5.97 4.07 -18.05
N LEU A 555 7.11 3.41 -18.27
CA LEU A 555 7.62 2.35 -17.41
C LEU A 555 8.66 2.96 -16.46
N ALA A 556 8.21 3.90 -15.63
CA ALA A 556 8.99 4.53 -14.57
C ALA A 556 8.18 4.53 -13.26
N TYR A 557 8.86 4.66 -12.13
CA TYR A 557 8.19 4.55 -10.85
C TYR A 557 7.32 5.77 -10.57
N GLY A 558 6.23 5.56 -9.88
CA GLY A 558 5.52 6.61 -9.17
C GLY A 558 4.75 5.95 -8.04
N PHE A 559 4.55 6.65 -6.94
CA PHE A 559 3.82 6.05 -5.82
C PHE A 559 2.40 5.68 -6.25
N ASN A 560 2.07 4.38 -6.19
CA ASN A 560 0.85 3.76 -6.73
C ASN A 560 0.65 3.86 -8.26
N TYR A 561 1.62 4.37 -9.02
CA TYR A 561 1.58 4.39 -10.49
C TYR A 561 2.11 3.08 -11.09
N TYR A 562 3.27 2.61 -10.62
CA TYR A 562 3.91 1.39 -11.11
C TYR A 562 4.58 0.61 -9.99
N GLY A 563 4.66 -0.70 -10.17
CA GLY A 563 5.21 -1.63 -9.18
C GLY A 563 4.50 -2.97 -9.19
N THR A 564 5.04 -3.91 -8.43
CA THR A 564 4.56 -5.29 -8.34
C THR A 564 3.15 -5.35 -7.73
N VAL A 565 2.28 -6.19 -8.27
CA VAL A 565 0.88 -6.30 -7.85
C VAL A 565 0.61 -7.59 -7.06
N GLY A 566 -0.31 -7.54 -6.09
CA GLY A 566 -0.73 -8.71 -5.30
C GLY A 566 -1.76 -9.58 -6.01
N CYS A 567 -1.42 -10.15 -7.17
CA CYS A 567 -2.27 -11.11 -7.88
C CYS A 567 -2.42 -12.42 -7.08
N GLN A 568 -3.56 -13.09 -7.23
CA GLN A 568 -3.96 -14.20 -6.35
C GLN A 568 -5.09 -15.10 -6.92
N ARG A 569 -5.49 -14.92 -8.18
CA ARG A 569 -6.65 -15.65 -8.76
C ARG A 569 -6.25 -16.96 -9.44
N ASP A 570 -4.97 -17.14 -9.68
CA ASP A 570 -4.34 -18.37 -10.17
C ASP A 570 -4.20 -19.43 -9.07
N GLU A 571 -4.50 -19.08 -7.83
CA GLU A 571 -4.33 -19.97 -6.67
C GLU A 571 -5.28 -21.17 -6.74
N MET A 572 -4.82 -22.30 -6.20
CA MET A 572 -5.59 -23.54 -6.09
C MET A 572 -5.61 -24.05 -4.66
N VAL A 573 -6.70 -24.69 -4.27
CA VAL A 573 -6.89 -25.27 -2.94
C VAL A 573 -7.41 -26.69 -3.02
N VAL A 574 -7.04 -27.50 -2.03
CA VAL A 574 -7.70 -28.77 -1.72
C VAL A 574 -8.80 -28.50 -0.70
N LEU A 575 -10.03 -28.89 -1.00
CA LEU A 575 -11.22 -28.66 -0.17
C LEU A 575 -11.79 -30.00 0.30
N HIS A 576 -12.04 -30.13 1.60
CA HIS A 576 -12.65 -31.33 2.20
C HIS A 576 -13.66 -30.97 3.31
N LYS A 577 -14.55 -31.92 3.62
CA LYS A 577 -15.58 -31.78 4.67
C LYS A 577 -14.98 -31.97 6.07
N ILE A 578 -15.41 -31.13 7.01
CA ILE A 578 -15.27 -31.36 8.45
C ILE A 578 -16.62 -31.82 8.97
N ALA A 579 -16.69 -32.97 9.62
CA ALA A 579 -17.92 -33.44 10.23
C ALA A 579 -18.21 -32.64 11.50
N ASP A 580 -19.50 -32.41 11.83
CA ASP A 580 -19.90 -31.56 12.95
C ASP A 580 -19.29 -31.98 14.28
N GLN A 581 -19.15 -33.30 14.53
CA GLN A 581 -18.52 -33.81 15.74
C GLN A 581 -17.01 -33.55 15.84
N ASP A 582 -16.36 -33.26 14.71
CA ASP A 582 -14.92 -32.99 14.61
C ASP A 582 -14.60 -31.49 14.69
N VAL A 583 -15.63 -30.63 14.81
CA VAL A 583 -15.46 -29.18 14.93
C VAL A 583 -14.94 -28.83 16.32
N ASP A 584 -13.64 -28.56 16.42
CA ASP A 584 -12.99 -28.05 17.64
C ASP A 584 -12.91 -26.52 17.62
N TRP A 585 -13.57 -25.85 18.56
CA TRP A 585 -13.54 -24.39 18.67
C TRP A 585 -12.26 -23.84 19.29
N LEU A 586 -11.37 -24.69 19.82
CA LEU A 586 -10.11 -24.28 20.45
C LEU A 586 -10.28 -23.27 21.61
N GLU A 587 -11.47 -23.14 22.21
CA GLU A 587 -11.79 -22.19 23.30
C GLU A 587 -11.44 -22.69 24.71
N ARG A 588 -10.61 -23.71 24.78
CA ARG A 588 -10.01 -24.22 26.01
C ARG A 588 -8.95 -23.25 26.56
N PRO A 589 -8.62 -23.30 27.87
CA PRO A 589 -7.59 -22.44 28.44
C PRO A 589 -6.25 -22.47 27.69
N LEU A 590 -5.65 -21.29 27.50
CA LEU A 590 -4.32 -21.14 26.93
C LEU A 590 -3.28 -21.56 27.98
N THR A 591 -2.57 -22.64 27.70
CA THR A 591 -1.47 -23.13 28.55
C THR A 591 -0.13 -22.65 28.00
N PRO A 592 0.93 -22.51 28.82
CA PRO A 592 2.27 -22.11 28.34
C PRO A 592 2.79 -22.97 27.18
N LYS A 593 2.52 -24.29 27.20
CA LYS A 593 2.89 -25.20 26.10
C LYS A 593 2.18 -24.87 24.77
N ARG A 594 0.90 -24.48 24.82
CA ARG A 594 0.11 -24.11 23.63
C ARG A 594 0.50 -22.75 23.09
N GLU A 595 0.78 -21.82 24.00
CA GLU A 595 1.28 -20.49 23.66
C GLU A 595 2.64 -20.56 22.97
N ALA A 596 3.57 -21.35 23.52
CA ALA A 596 4.89 -21.58 22.93
C ALA A 596 4.86 -22.35 21.60
N GLN A 597 3.78 -23.10 21.31
CA GLN A 597 3.63 -23.81 20.05
C GLN A 597 3.13 -22.84 18.97
N LEU A 598 4.02 -22.05 18.37
CA LEU A 598 3.65 -21.06 17.34
C LEU A 598 3.29 -21.72 16.00
N ASN A 599 4.10 -22.68 15.55
CA ASN A 599 3.95 -23.31 14.23
C ASN A 599 3.07 -24.59 14.28
N PRO A 600 2.58 -25.05 13.11
CA PRO A 600 2.11 -26.43 12.95
C PRO A 600 3.24 -27.44 13.20
N VAL A 601 2.87 -28.68 13.51
CA VAL A 601 3.86 -29.74 13.77
C VAL A 601 4.67 -30.01 12.51
N GLY A 602 6.00 -30.00 12.62
CA GLY A 602 6.93 -30.23 11.49
C GLY A 602 7.40 -28.97 10.76
N ILE A 603 7.03 -27.76 11.25
CA ILE A 603 7.37 -26.47 10.64
C ILE A 603 8.23 -25.63 11.61
N GLY A 604 9.26 -24.97 11.10
CA GLY A 604 10.28 -24.24 11.88
C GLY A 604 11.60 -25.02 12.05
N ALA A 605 12.47 -24.54 12.95
CA ALA A 605 13.79 -25.11 13.20
C ALA A 605 13.70 -26.61 13.56
N LYS A 606 14.55 -27.41 12.92
CA LYS A 606 14.63 -28.86 13.13
C LYS A 606 15.35 -29.22 14.42
#